data_AF-A0A8T6YI37-F1
#
_entry.id   AF-A0A8T6YI37-F1
#
_cell.length_a   1.000
_cell.length_b   1.000
_cell.length_c   1.000
_cell.angle_alpha   90.00
_cell.angle_beta   90.00
_cell.angle_gamma   90.00
#
_symmetry.space_group_name_H-M   'P 1'
#
loop_
_entity.id
_entity.type
_entity.pdbx_description
1 polymer ?
#
loop_
_entity_poly.entity_id
_entity_poly.type
_entity_poly.pdbx_seq_one_letter_code
_entity_poly.pdbx_strand_id
1 'polypeptide(L)' 'RWTHDYPIDFEKALEMGLPVSGLVFKEIYDLMELYPQAGTRRPSVEFIPTPYMPPSRTPGKGGNR' A
#
# COMPACT_ATOMS: atom_id res chain seq x y z
N ARG A 1 -14.01 -12.70 11.80
CA ARG A 1 -13.89 -12.13 10.44
C ARG A 1 -13.06 -10.86 10.54
N TRP A 2 -11.79 -10.89 10.13
CA TRP A 2 -11.00 -9.67 9.89
C TRP A 2 -11.13 -9.31 8.42
N THR A 3 -11.35 -8.04 8.11
CA THR A 3 -11.69 -7.62 6.74
C THR A 3 -10.66 -6.70 6.09
N HIS A 4 -9.78 -6.02 6.83
CA HIS A 4 -8.87 -5.01 6.29
C HIS A 4 -7.65 -4.84 7.22
N ASP A 5 -6.45 -4.72 6.65
CA ASP A 5 -5.15 -4.34 7.23
C ASP A 5 -5.01 -4.45 8.76
N TYR A 6 -4.67 -5.65 9.23
CA TYR A 6 -4.17 -5.81 10.60
C TYR A 6 -2.65 -5.58 10.58
N PRO A 7 -2.15 -4.46 11.12
CA PRO A 7 -0.71 -4.20 11.14
C PRO A 7 -0.01 -5.22 12.03
N ILE A 8 1.13 -5.71 11.56
CA ILE A 8 2.04 -6.52 12.37
C ILE A 8 2.90 -5.54 13.17
N ASP A 9 2.62 -5.44 14.47
CA ASP A 9 3.47 -4.66 15.38
C ASP A 9 4.75 -5.45 15.76
N PHE A 10 5.62 -4.80 16.52
CA PHE A 10 6.92 -5.36 16.89
C PHE A 10 6.80 -6.68 17.67
N GLU A 11 5.93 -6.71 18.68
CA GLU A 11 5.70 -7.91 19.50
C GLU A 11 5.14 -9.04 18.65
N LYS A 12 4.20 -8.73 17.76
CA LYS A 12 3.63 -9.74 16.85
C LYS A 12 4.68 -10.31 15.90
N ALA A 13 5.57 -9.47 15.38
CA ALA A 13 6.66 -9.92 14.53
C ALA A 13 7.65 -10.85 15.27
N LEU A 14 7.94 -10.56 16.55
CA LEU A 14 8.75 -11.45 17.40
C LEU A 14 8.06 -12.80 17.63
N GLU A 15 6.77 -12.81 17.97
CA GLU A 15 5.98 -14.04 18.13
C GLU A 15 5.98 -14.92 16.87
N MET A 16 6.01 -14.27 15.69
CA MET A 16 6.08 -14.95 14.41
C MET A 16 7.47 -15.51 14.08
N GLY A 17 8.48 -15.25 14.91
CA GLY A 17 9.87 -15.67 14.68
C GLY A 17 10.57 -14.85 13.58
N LEU A 18 10.06 -13.65 13.26
CA LEU A 18 10.72 -12.78 12.30
C LEU A 18 11.99 -12.16 12.92
N PRO A 19 13.07 -12.00 12.14
CA PRO A 19 14.33 -11.42 12.63
C PRO A 19 14.23 -9.89 12.74
N VAL A 20 13.35 -9.41 13.62
CA VAL A 20 13.15 -7.98 13.87
C VAL A 20 13.98 -7.50 15.05
N SER A 21 14.43 -6.25 14.99
CA SER A 21 15.16 -5.57 16.06
C SER A 21 14.50 -4.22 16.33
N GLY A 22 14.32 -3.88 17.61
CA GLY A 22 13.87 -2.55 18.03
C GLY A 22 15.00 -1.53 18.13
N LEU A 23 16.24 -1.94 17.86
CA LEU A 23 17.41 -1.07 17.94
C LEU A 23 17.62 -0.33 16.62
N VAL A 24 17.49 1.00 16.67
CA VAL A 24 17.95 1.89 15.61
C VAL A 24 18.98 2.83 16.22
N PHE A 25 20.25 2.63 15.87
CA PHE A 25 21.34 3.43 16.40
C PHE A 25 21.34 4.84 15.78
N LYS A 26 21.92 5.80 16.50
CA LYS A 26 21.95 7.21 16.09
C LYS A 26 22.56 7.38 14.69
N GLU A 27 23.61 6.63 14.39
CA GLU A 27 24.35 6.65 13.13
C GLU A 27 23.45 6.29 11.93
N ILE A 28 22.42 5.46 12.13
CA ILE A 28 21.45 5.12 11.09
C ILE A 28 20.58 6.35 10.78
N TYR A 29 20.14 7.08 11.80
CA TYR A 29 19.40 8.33 11.60
C TYR A 29 20.27 9.40 10.93
N ASP A 30 21.53 9.54 11.34
CA ASP A 30 22.49 10.46 10.74
C ASP A 30 22.70 10.13 9.24
N LEU A 31 22.74 8.84 8.89
CA LEU A 31 22.78 8.41 7.49
C LEU A 31 21.50 8.77 6.73
N MET A 32 20.32 8.56 7.32
CA MET A 32 19.03 8.88 6.68
C MET A 32 18.88 10.37 6.37
N GLU A 33 19.43 11.25 7.21
CA GLU A 33 19.39 12.70 7.01
C GLU A 33 20.09 13.15 5.72
N LEU A 34 21.07 12.38 5.23
CA LEU A 34 21.75 12.62 3.95
C LEU A 34 20.86 12.37 2.73
N TYR A 35 19.77 11.62 2.89
CA TYR A 35 18.87 11.19 1.80
C TYR A 35 17.43 11.62 2.09
N PRO A 36 17.10 12.91 1.96
CA PRO A 36 15.73 13.38 2.17
C PRO A 36 14.78 12.69 1.21
N GLN A 37 13.59 12.33 1.70
CA GLN A 37 12.55 11.73 0.89
C GLN A 37 12.22 12.68 -0.28
N ALA A 38 12.15 12.13 -1.50
CA ALA A 38 11.78 12.91 -2.65
C ALA A 38 10.39 13.52 -2.41
N GLY A 39 10.28 14.85 -2.58
CA GLY A 39 9.00 15.53 -2.44
C GLY A 39 7.92 14.92 -3.34
N THR A 40 6.67 14.97 -2.90
CA THR A 40 5.53 14.44 -3.63
C THR A 40 5.51 14.98 -5.06
N ARG A 41 5.79 14.10 -6.03
CA ARG A 41 5.51 14.36 -7.43
C ARG A 41 4.00 14.31 -7.66
N ARG A 42 3.53 14.92 -8.74
CA ARG A 42 2.15 14.72 -9.21
C ARG A 42 1.85 13.21 -9.21
N PRO A 43 0.81 12.75 -8.50
CA PRO A 43 0.51 11.32 -8.42
C PRO A 43 0.29 10.77 -9.83
N SER A 44 0.88 9.60 -10.12
CA SER A 44 0.73 8.93 -11.43
C SER A 44 -0.67 8.35 -11.64
N VAL A 45 -1.46 8.29 -10.57
CA VAL A 45 -2.83 7.77 -10.56
C VAL A 45 -3.75 8.81 -9.93
N GLU A 46 -4.90 9.03 -10.54
CA GLU A 46 -5.95 9.86 -9.99
C GLU A 46 -6.86 8.99 -9.13
N PHE A 47 -7.02 9.34 -7.85
CA PHE A 47 -7.95 8.64 -6.97
C PHE A 47 -9.35 9.17 -7.22
N ILE A 48 -10.23 8.33 -7.77
CA ILE A 48 -11.65 8.65 -7.92
C ILE A 48 -12.36 8.25 -6.61
N PRO A 49 -12.88 9.20 -5.81
CA PRO A 49 -13.46 8.91 -4.49
C PRO A 49 -14.83 8.22 -4.55
N THR A 50 -15.37 8.01 -5.75
CA THR A 50 -16.64 7.31 -5.96
C THR A 50 -16.40 5.86 -6.38
N PRO A 51 -17.25 4.91 -5.95
CA PRO A 51 -17.18 3.52 -6.39
C PRO A 51 -17.17 3.41 -7.91
N TYR A 52 -16.26 2.59 -8.46
CA TYR A 52 -16.27 2.28 -9.89
C TYR A 52 -17.63 1.67 -10.24
N MET A 53 -18.35 2.28 -11.19
CA MET A 53 -19.52 1.63 -11.74
C MET A 53 -19.05 0.34 -12.44
N PRO A 54 -19.71 -0.80 -12.18
CA PRO A 54 -19.40 -2.00 -12.92
C PRO A 54 -19.56 -1.69 -14.42
N PRO A 55 -18.63 -2.15 -15.27
CA PRO A 55 -18.71 -1.90 -16.70
C PRO A 55 -20.10 -2.34 -17.17
N SER A 56 -20.86 -1.42 -17.76
CA SER A 56 -22.14 -1.77 -18.34
C SER A 56 -21.85 -2.82 -19.42
N ARG A 57 -22.30 -4.04 -19.18
CA ARG A 57 -22.36 -5.06 -20.23
C ARG A 57 -23.36 -4.53 -21.25
N THR A 58 -22.91 -3.76 -22.23
CA THR A 58 -23.69 -3.54 -23.44
C THR A 58 -24.07 -4.92 -23.95
N PRO A 59 -25.36 -5.28 -24.00
CA PRO A 59 -25.77 -6.55 -24.55
C PRO A 59 -25.24 -6.60 -25.97
N GLY A 60 -24.39 -7.60 -26.27
CA GLY A 60 -23.89 -7.82 -27.61
C GLY A 60 -25.07 -7.82 -28.57
N LYS A 61 -25.07 -6.86 -29.50
CA LYS A 61 -26.09 -6.74 -30.53
C LYS A 61 -26.04 -8.04 -31.33
N GLY A 62 -27.04 -8.90 -31.10
CA GLY A 62 -27.21 -10.16 -31.81
C GLY A 62 -27.22 -9.90 -33.32
N GLY A 63 -26.13 -10.32 -33.98
CA GLY A 63 -26.04 -10.31 -35.43
C GLY A 63 -26.77 -11.54 -35.95
N ASN A 64 -28.00 -11.35 -36.42
CA ASN A 64 -28.73 -12.33 -37.19
C ASN A 64 -28.00 -12.54 -38.53
N ARG A 65 -27.43 -13.72 -38.74
CA ARG A 65 -27.01 -14.25 -40.05
C ARG A 65 -27.35 -15.73 -40.09
#